data_AF-A0AAU4I0Z6-F1
#
_entry.id   AF-A0AAU4I0Z6-F1
#
_cell.length_a   1.000
_cell.length_b   1.000
_cell.length_c   1.000
_cell.angle_alpha   90.00
_cell.angle_beta   90.00
_cell.angle_gamma   90.00
#
_symmetry.space_group_name_H-M   'P 1'
#
loop_
_entity.id
_entity.type
_entity.pdbx_description
1 polymer ?
#
loop_
_entity_poly.entity_id
_entity_poly.type
_entity_poly.pdbx_seq_one_letter_code
_entity_poly.pdbx_strand_id
1 'polypeptide(L)'
;MTRSVQALAYSRPSVLKSSQAGQLLGLETAGGLTPRGAEPHPRFFEGFLTSPRIAARGLLAVADVAAARYYQRTLLSSLDPVVTGNGDRLRFESFSGCCGVYARLDVLRDGLDGSETGHGTTNVDVNNPLREALSRIAGDDPLHLRVGPQEMAVTTLEGRVVEKKVPLPDRWLRGFAEAQVASAAFDLRAELPAAEAVRFLRSLPRSPGSASRGAQWVIPAGKTLRPTTRPVTGAVCLPGPERLVTLQRVLRHATALRVYGPVAEGAATASAWEVVLPGMRLTLTLSPDASRGFSGEGGVLEALATDDAAADAELVSVLLAWEPRIDPADLAEQSGLPVDRVRAALVRLGTAGRVGYDLADAAYFHRELPYDADRAERHNPRLVAARQLAEAGAVVLDGDLASVASGDHRYQVRRSSGGALSCTCQWWADYRGRRGPCKHALAVRMTRRGTTVAGGAR
;
A
#
# COMPACT_ATOMS: atom_id res chain seq x y z
N MET A 1 25.25 13.46 -40.90
CA MET A 1 24.81 13.66 -39.50
C MET A 1 23.66 14.65 -39.49
N THR A 2 22.43 14.18 -39.49
CA THR A 2 21.22 15.02 -39.36
C THR A 2 20.98 15.32 -37.89
N ARG A 3 21.20 16.58 -37.47
CA ARG A 3 20.82 17.06 -36.14
C ARG A 3 19.30 17.14 -36.07
N SER A 4 18.68 16.20 -35.36
CA SER A 4 17.27 16.28 -34.99
C SER A 4 17.09 17.43 -34.00
N VAL A 5 16.47 18.53 -34.43
CA VAL A 5 16.08 19.62 -33.54
C VAL A 5 14.88 19.15 -32.74
N GLN A 6 15.06 18.88 -31.44
CA GLN A 6 13.94 18.64 -30.53
C GLN A 6 13.35 19.99 -30.12
N ALA A 7 12.15 20.30 -30.61
CA ALA A 7 11.39 21.45 -30.15
C ALA A 7 10.59 21.06 -28.89
N LEU A 8 10.91 21.67 -27.75
CA LEU A 8 10.21 21.47 -26.48
C LEU A 8 9.21 22.62 -26.27
N ALA A 9 7.93 22.29 -26.11
CA ALA A 9 6.86 23.26 -25.87
C ALA A 9 6.38 23.19 -24.42
N TYR A 10 6.75 24.18 -23.61
CA TYR A 10 6.34 24.29 -22.20
C TYR A 10 5.05 25.12 -22.10
N SER A 11 4.13 24.72 -21.22
CA SER A 11 2.86 25.44 -21.04
C SER A 11 3.02 26.85 -20.43
N ARG A 12 4.12 27.07 -19.69
CA ARG A 12 4.59 28.37 -19.18
C ARG A 12 6.09 28.28 -18.81
N PRO A 13 6.76 29.39 -18.47
CA PRO A 13 8.15 29.35 -17.99
C PRO A 13 8.27 28.61 -16.65
N SER A 14 9.38 27.88 -16.46
CA SER A 14 9.80 27.41 -15.13
C SER A 14 10.16 28.60 -14.25
N VAL A 15 9.85 28.56 -12.95
CA VAL A 15 10.00 29.69 -12.04
C VAL A 15 10.76 29.29 -10.79
N LEU A 16 11.82 30.02 -10.47
CA LEU A 16 12.48 29.97 -9.18
C LEU A 16 11.85 31.02 -8.25
N LYS A 17 11.27 30.59 -7.13
CA LYS A 17 10.68 31.47 -6.13
C LYS A 17 11.49 31.42 -4.83
N SER A 18 11.97 32.56 -4.37
CA SER A 18 12.59 32.69 -3.06
C SER A 18 11.52 32.86 -1.98
N SER A 19 11.62 32.08 -0.89
CA SER A 19 10.77 32.19 0.30
C SER A 19 11.64 32.22 1.57
N GLN A 20 11.04 32.55 2.73
CA GLN A 20 11.75 32.49 4.01
C GLN A 20 12.24 31.06 4.36
N ALA A 21 11.70 30.02 3.72
CA ALA A 21 12.11 28.63 3.88
C ALA A 21 13.15 28.14 2.84
N GLY A 22 13.66 29.03 1.97
CA GLY A 22 14.62 28.70 0.92
C GLY A 22 14.09 28.97 -0.50
N GLN A 23 14.85 28.51 -1.49
CA GLN A 23 14.51 28.63 -2.91
C GLN A 23 13.67 27.42 -3.37
N LEU A 24 12.51 27.70 -3.98
CA LEU A 24 11.62 26.70 -4.58
C LEU A 24 11.72 26.79 -6.10
N LEU A 25 12.20 25.73 -6.74
CA LEU A 25 12.24 25.61 -8.19
C LEU A 25 10.97 24.92 -8.69
N GLY A 26 10.12 25.66 -9.40
CA GLY A 26 8.97 25.11 -10.13
C GLY A 26 9.36 24.84 -11.58
N LEU A 27 9.47 23.56 -11.95
CA LEU A 27 9.73 23.13 -13.32
C LEU A 27 8.42 22.93 -14.08
N GLU A 28 8.34 23.44 -15.30
CA GLU A 28 7.27 23.10 -16.23
C GLU A 28 7.69 21.94 -17.13
N THR A 29 6.74 21.07 -17.46
CA THR A 29 7.00 19.92 -18.33
C THR A 29 6.59 20.24 -19.77
N ALA A 30 7.48 20.00 -20.73
CA ALA A 30 7.20 20.11 -22.15
C ALA A 30 6.59 18.80 -22.66
N GLY A 31 5.30 18.59 -22.39
CA GLY A 31 4.68 17.29 -22.65
C GLY A 31 5.41 16.14 -21.94
N GLY A 32 5.12 14.90 -22.34
CA GLY A 32 5.82 13.71 -21.87
C GLY A 32 5.89 12.64 -22.96
N LEU A 33 6.94 11.83 -22.90
CA LEU A 33 7.04 10.61 -23.71
C LEU A 33 6.17 9.53 -23.06
N THR A 34 5.15 9.10 -23.78
CA THR A 34 4.40 7.87 -23.48
C THR A 34 5.07 6.71 -24.20
N PRO A 35 4.73 5.44 -23.89
CA PRO A 35 5.16 4.29 -24.71
C PRO A 35 4.78 4.41 -26.20
N ARG A 36 3.89 5.34 -26.56
CA ARG A 36 3.43 5.61 -27.94
C ARG A 36 4.04 6.87 -28.57
N GLY A 37 4.91 7.60 -27.87
CA GLY A 37 5.57 8.81 -28.39
C GLY A 37 5.33 10.07 -27.54
N ALA A 38 5.79 11.22 -28.04
CA ALA A 38 5.72 12.49 -27.31
C ALA A 38 4.31 13.10 -27.38
N GLU A 39 3.73 13.41 -26.23
CA GLU A 39 2.38 13.97 -26.11
C GLU A 39 2.42 15.27 -25.27
N PRO A 40 1.74 16.35 -25.70
CA PRO A 40 1.78 17.64 -25.00
C PRO A 40 1.08 17.63 -23.62
N HIS A 41 0.13 16.72 -23.41
CA HIS A 41 -0.59 16.53 -22.14
C HIS A 41 -0.85 15.04 -21.90
N PRO A 42 0.19 14.26 -21.56
CA PRO A 42 0.04 12.81 -21.45
C PRO A 42 -1.04 12.50 -20.43
N ARG A 43 -2.07 11.80 -20.89
CA ARG A 43 -3.13 11.24 -20.05
C ARG A 43 -2.88 9.75 -19.98
N PHE A 44 -3.16 9.15 -18.84
CA PHE A 44 -3.08 7.70 -18.72
C PHE A 44 -4.47 7.05 -18.72
N PHE A 45 -5.56 7.83 -18.80
CA PHE A 45 -6.86 7.29 -19.17
C PHE A 45 -7.83 8.36 -19.70
N GLU A 46 -8.59 8.02 -20.73
CA GLU A 46 -9.77 8.74 -21.19
C GLU A 46 -10.76 7.74 -21.81
N GLY A 47 -11.96 7.65 -21.23
CA GLY A 47 -12.97 6.71 -21.67
C GLY A 47 -14.18 6.64 -20.76
N PHE A 48 -15.15 5.82 -21.16
CA PHE A 48 -16.33 5.47 -20.38
C PHE A 48 -16.06 4.27 -19.48
N LEU A 49 -16.88 4.12 -18.45
CA LEU A 49 -16.90 2.91 -17.63
C LEU A 49 -18.06 2.02 -18.06
N THR A 50 -17.83 0.72 -18.23
CA THR A 50 -18.85 -0.23 -18.72
C THR A 50 -19.97 -0.46 -17.70
N SER A 51 -19.70 -0.19 -16.42
CA SER A 51 -20.68 -0.24 -15.33
C SER A 51 -20.64 1.03 -14.48
N PRO A 52 -21.14 2.17 -15.01
CA PRO A 52 -21.04 3.51 -14.39
C PRO A 52 -21.48 3.53 -12.93
N ARG A 53 -22.64 2.96 -12.65
CA ARG A 53 -23.23 2.93 -11.30
C ARG A 53 -22.44 2.07 -10.33
N ILE A 54 -21.75 1.02 -10.80
CA ILE A 54 -20.91 0.16 -9.94
C ILE A 54 -19.62 0.91 -9.62
N ALA A 55 -18.97 1.47 -10.65
CA ALA A 55 -17.75 2.24 -10.51
C ALA A 55 -17.93 3.46 -9.59
N ALA A 56 -19.01 4.22 -9.76
CA ALA A 56 -19.31 5.37 -8.91
C ALA A 56 -19.45 4.98 -7.43
N ARG A 57 -20.09 3.84 -7.14
CA ARG A 57 -20.24 3.34 -5.75
C ARG A 57 -18.93 2.80 -5.20
N GLY A 58 -18.09 2.19 -6.04
CA GLY A 58 -16.72 1.79 -5.68
C GLY A 58 -15.85 2.99 -5.34
N LEU A 59 -15.83 4.03 -6.18
CA LEU A 59 -15.10 5.27 -5.96
C LEU A 59 -15.53 5.96 -4.66
N LEU A 60 -16.85 6.04 -4.42
CA LEU A 60 -17.38 6.55 -3.16
C LEU A 60 -16.97 5.69 -1.96
N ALA A 61 -16.83 4.37 -2.10
CA ALA A 61 -16.34 3.51 -1.03
C ALA A 61 -14.87 3.77 -0.70
N VAL A 62 -14.02 3.94 -1.71
CA VAL A 62 -12.61 4.34 -1.54
C VAL A 62 -12.52 5.72 -0.86
N ALA A 63 -13.33 6.68 -1.31
CA ALA A 63 -13.38 8.02 -0.74
C ALA A 63 -13.92 8.03 0.71
N ASP A 64 -14.88 7.17 1.03
CA ASP A 64 -15.39 7.00 2.39
C ASP A 64 -14.35 6.43 3.34
N VAL A 65 -13.55 5.46 2.88
CA VAL A 65 -12.43 4.95 3.69
C VAL A 65 -11.45 6.08 3.99
N ALA A 66 -11.13 6.92 3.01
CA ALA A 66 -10.23 8.05 3.20
C ALA A 66 -10.72 9.05 4.27
N ALA A 67 -12.03 9.31 4.28
CA ALA A 67 -12.71 10.13 5.27
C ALA A 67 -12.88 9.44 6.64
N ALA A 68 -12.85 8.10 6.69
CA ALA A 68 -13.06 7.34 7.91
C ALA A 68 -11.89 7.48 8.90
N ARG A 69 -12.23 7.39 10.19
CA ARG A 69 -11.29 7.31 11.33
C ARG A 69 -11.87 6.27 12.30
N TYR A 70 -11.39 5.03 12.22
CA TYR A 70 -11.93 3.92 13.02
C TYR A 70 -11.42 3.92 14.47
N TYR A 71 -10.34 4.65 14.75
CA TYR A 71 -9.75 4.80 16.07
C TYR A 71 -9.37 6.27 16.32
N GLN A 72 -9.76 6.80 17.49
CA GLN A 72 -9.58 8.19 17.97
C GLN A 72 -10.05 9.29 17.00
N ARG A 73 -11.20 9.90 17.32
CA ARG A 73 -11.84 10.94 16.50
C ARG A 73 -11.18 12.30 16.74
N THR A 74 -10.21 12.69 15.90
CA THR A 74 -9.70 14.06 15.81
C THR A 74 -9.95 14.62 14.39
N LEU A 75 -9.90 15.95 14.24
CA LEU A 75 -10.43 16.77 13.13
C LEU A 75 -10.31 16.18 11.71
N LEU A 76 -11.34 16.47 10.91
CA LEU A 76 -11.48 16.14 9.50
C LEU A 76 -10.29 16.72 8.71
N SER A 77 -9.41 15.84 8.23
CA SER A 77 -8.58 16.10 7.07
C SER A 77 -9.17 15.27 5.95
N SER A 78 -9.61 15.92 4.86
CA SER A 78 -9.82 15.18 3.60
C SER A 78 -8.50 14.50 3.27
N LEU A 79 -8.56 13.21 2.97
CA LEU A 79 -7.40 12.47 2.53
C LEU A 79 -7.76 11.93 1.15
N ASP A 80 -6.80 12.06 0.25
CA ASP A 80 -7.11 12.14 -1.16
C ASP A 80 -6.70 10.83 -1.84
N PRO A 81 -7.64 10.11 -2.49
CA PRO A 81 -7.32 8.88 -3.19
C PRO A 81 -6.19 9.04 -4.20
N VAL A 82 -5.32 8.04 -4.24
CA VAL A 82 -4.31 7.86 -5.28
C VAL A 82 -4.97 7.13 -6.45
N VAL A 83 -4.74 7.59 -7.67
CA VAL A 83 -5.20 6.95 -8.90
C VAL A 83 -3.98 6.52 -9.70
N THR A 84 -3.88 5.24 -10.03
CA THR A 84 -2.79 4.68 -10.84
C THR A 84 -3.36 4.01 -12.09
N GLY A 85 -2.81 4.35 -13.26
CA GLY A 85 -2.99 3.61 -14.51
C GLY A 85 -1.83 2.66 -14.75
N ASN A 86 -2.13 1.43 -15.16
CA ASN A 86 -1.17 0.34 -15.27
C ASN A 86 -1.17 -0.37 -16.63
N GLY A 87 -1.59 0.27 -17.72
CA GLY A 87 -1.63 -0.41 -19.02
C GLY A 87 -2.93 -1.19 -19.27
N ASP A 88 -3.41 -1.92 -18.27
CA ASP A 88 -4.59 -2.79 -18.37
C ASP A 88 -5.77 -2.42 -17.46
N ARG A 89 -5.57 -1.51 -16.51
CA ARG A 89 -6.56 -1.17 -15.47
C ARG A 89 -6.28 0.18 -14.82
N LEU A 90 -7.31 0.70 -14.16
CA LEU A 90 -7.20 1.82 -13.22
C LEU A 90 -7.33 1.33 -11.79
N ARG A 91 -6.47 1.85 -10.90
CA ARG A 91 -6.47 1.54 -9.47
C ARG A 91 -6.73 2.81 -8.67
N PHE A 92 -7.75 2.80 -7.82
CA PHE A 92 -8.05 3.88 -6.88
C PHE A 92 -7.76 3.40 -5.47
N GLU A 93 -6.80 4.03 -4.81
CA GLU A 93 -6.26 3.61 -3.53
C GLU A 93 -6.48 4.69 -2.47
N SER A 94 -6.86 4.28 -1.26
CA SER A 94 -6.91 5.20 -0.12
C SER A 94 -6.56 4.50 1.19
N PHE A 95 -6.14 5.27 2.18
CA PHE A 95 -6.08 4.81 3.56
C PHE A 95 -7.08 5.55 4.42
N SER A 96 -7.65 4.87 5.40
CA SER A 96 -8.30 5.61 6.45
C SER A 96 -7.31 6.53 7.15
N GLY A 97 -7.80 7.65 7.62
CA GLY A 97 -7.74 7.82 9.05
C GLY A 97 -6.44 7.64 9.79
N CYS A 98 -6.62 6.71 10.72
CA CYS A 98 -5.64 6.08 11.56
C CYS A 98 -4.69 5.16 10.78
N CYS A 99 -4.74 5.14 9.44
CA CYS A 99 -4.04 4.20 8.56
C CYS A 99 -4.34 2.73 8.85
N GLY A 100 -5.47 2.44 9.49
CA GLY A 100 -5.87 1.07 9.79
C GLY A 100 -6.38 0.35 8.56
N VAL A 101 -7.18 1.00 7.73
CA VAL A 101 -7.82 0.36 6.58
C VAL A 101 -7.19 0.90 5.31
N TYR A 102 -6.72 0.01 4.45
CA TYR A 102 -6.31 0.32 3.08
C TYR A 102 -7.42 -0.13 2.13
N ALA A 103 -7.94 0.77 1.31
CA ALA A 103 -8.93 0.47 0.29
C ALA A 103 -8.29 0.53 -1.10
N ARG A 104 -8.67 -0.40 -1.97
CA ARG A 104 -8.33 -0.37 -3.39
C ARG A 104 -9.53 -0.77 -4.24
N LEU A 105 -9.92 0.09 -5.17
CA LEU A 105 -10.81 -0.27 -6.28
C LEU A 105 -9.94 -0.48 -7.53
N ASP A 106 -9.93 -1.70 -8.06
CA ASP A 106 -9.39 -1.99 -9.39
C ASP A 106 -10.56 -1.96 -10.39
N VAL A 107 -10.50 -1.08 -11.40
CA VAL A 107 -11.37 -1.11 -12.59
C VAL A 107 -10.58 -1.80 -13.69
N LEU A 108 -10.91 -3.06 -13.92
CA LEU A 108 -10.20 -3.96 -14.84
C LEU A 108 -10.50 -3.59 -16.30
N ARG A 109 -9.80 -4.21 -17.24
CA ARG A 109 -10.00 -4.02 -18.69
C ARG A 109 -11.48 -4.07 -19.09
N ASP A 110 -12.23 -5.09 -18.64
CA ASP A 110 -13.65 -5.25 -18.95
C ASP A 110 -14.55 -4.19 -18.28
N GLY A 111 -14.02 -3.46 -17.29
CA GLY A 111 -14.66 -2.32 -16.63
C GLY A 111 -14.50 -1.00 -17.39
N LEU A 112 -13.65 -0.97 -18.43
CA LEU A 112 -13.22 0.23 -19.15
C LEU A 112 -13.66 0.15 -20.60
N ASP A 113 -14.41 1.14 -21.06
CA ASP A 113 -14.83 1.31 -22.45
C ASP A 113 -14.14 2.54 -23.04
N GLY A 114 -13.05 2.33 -23.78
CA GLY A 114 -12.24 3.42 -24.31
C GLY A 114 -10.84 2.99 -24.71
N SER A 115 -9.94 3.97 -24.84
CA SER A 115 -8.53 3.76 -25.16
C SER A 115 -7.81 2.90 -24.10
N GLU A 116 -6.75 2.18 -24.50
CA GLU A 116 -5.90 1.46 -23.53
C GLU A 116 -5.45 2.40 -22.42
N THR A 117 -5.51 1.95 -21.16
CA THR A 117 -5.00 2.76 -20.05
C THR A 117 -3.51 2.96 -20.25
N GLY A 118 -3.01 4.19 -20.24
CA GLY A 118 -1.59 4.47 -20.14
C GLY A 118 -1.04 4.16 -18.74
N HIS A 119 0.17 4.65 -18.48
CA HIS A 119 0.85 4.49 -17.20
C HIS A 119 1.01 5.83 -16.49
N GLY A 120 0.76 5.84 -15.18
CA GLY A 120 0.99 7.02 -14.36
C GLY A 120 0.23 6.99 -13.05
N THR A 121 0.59 7.90 -12.14
CA THR A 121 -0.08 8.04 -10.84
C THR A 121 -0.39 9.51 -10.56
N THR A 122 -1.60 9.78 -10.08
CA THR A 122 -2.02 11.07 -9.54
C THR A 122 -2.72 10.86 -8.20
N ASN A 123 -2.98 11.93 -7.46
CA ASN A 123 -3.75 11.84 -6.24
C ASN A 123 -4.64 13.08 -6.13
N VAL A 124 -5.94 12.86 -5.94
CA VAL A 124 -6.99 13.86 -6.16
C VAL A 124 -7.98 13.85 -5.00
N ASP A 125 -8.44 15.02 -4.58
CA ASP A 125 -9.44 15.13 -3.52
C ASP A 125 -10.81 14.75 -4.04
N VAL A 126 -11.47 13.76 -3.40
CA VAL A 126 -12.85 13.42 -3.70
C VAL A 126 -13.76 14.29 -2.83
N ASN A 127 -13.84 15.56 -3.23
CA ASN A 127 -14.58 16.61 -2.54
C ASN A 127 -16.11 16.42 -2.63
N ASN A 128 -16.87 17.30 -1.98
CA ASN A 128 -18.34 17.22 -1.98
C ASN A 128 -18.96 17.31 -3.40
N PRO A 129 -18.61 18.26 -4.27
CA PRO A 129 -19.08 18.29 -5.65
C PRO A 129 -18.90 16.97 -6.40
N LEU A 130 -17.71 16.36 -6.32
CA LEU A 130 -17.47 15.07 -6.98
C LEU A 130 -18.29 13.95 -6.33
N ARG A 131 -18.39 13.91 -5.00
CA ARG A 131 -19.22 12.92 -4.29
C ARG A 131 -20.67 12.99 -4.68
N GLU A 132 -21.21 14.20 -4.85
CA GLU A 132 -22.57 14.44 -5.29
C GLU A 132 -22.78 13.95 -6.72
N ALA A 133 -21.91 14.33 -7.66
CA ALA A 133 -21.96 13.89 -9.05
C ALA A 133 -21.95 12.35 -9.14
N LEU A 134 -21.05 11.68 -8.41
CA LEU A 134 -20.98 10.21 -8.36
C LEU A 134 -22.22 9.58 -7.69
N SER A 135 -22.81 10.24 -6.71
CA SER A 135 -23.96 9.71 -5.97
C SER A 135 -25.26 9.75 -6.77
N ARG A 136 -25.37 10.70 -7.71
CA ARG A 136 -26.56 10.90 -8.56
C ARG A 136 -26.61 9.97 -9.77
N ILE A 137 -25.49 9.35 -10.17
CA ILE A 137 -25.44 8.33 -11.23
C ILE A 137 -26.46 7.21 -10.95
N ALA A 138 -27.43 7.10 -11.85
CA ALA A 138 -28.53 6.15 -11.85
C ALA A 138 -28.44 5.21 -13.06
N GLY A 139 -29.19 4.10 -13.00
CA GLY A 139 -29.35 3.15 -14.12
C GLY A 139 -28.07 2.92 -14.94
N ASP A 140 -28.18 3.26 -16.22
CA ASP A 140 -27.15 3.16 -17.25
C ASP A 140 -26.60 4.55 -17.65
N ASP A 141 -26.70 5.55 -16.75
CA ASP A 141 -26.16 6.88 -17.01
C ASP A 141 -24.67 6.78 -17.37
N PRO A 142 -24.22 7.39 -18.48
CA PRO A 142 -22.83 7.31 -18.88
C PRO A 142 -21.95 8.03 -17.85
N LEU A 143 -20.83 7.37 -17.52
CA LEU A 143 -19.77 7.95 -16.69
C LEU A 143 -18.50 7.97 -17.53
N HIS A 144 -18.13 9.17 -17.97
CA HIS A 144 -16.86 9.40 -18.65
C HIS A 144 -15.83 9.86 -17.64
N LEU A 145 -14.69 9.17 -17.62
CA LEU A 145 -13.57 9.45 -16.72
C LEU A 145 -12.35 9.85 -17.54
N ARG A 146 -11.65 10.87 -17.03
CA ARG A 146 -10.36 11.29 -17.55
C ARG A 146 -9.36 11.39 -16.42
N VAL A 147 -8.19 10.79 -16.58
CA VAL A 147 -7.13 10.81 -15.58
C VAL A 147 -5.80 11.22 -16.20
N GLY A 148 -5.18 12.23 -15.62
CA GLY A 148 -3.86 12.70 -15.99
C GLY A 148 -2.97 12.97 -14.77
N PRO A 149 -1.70 13.34 -15.00
CA PRO A 149 -0.71 13.52 -13.94
C PRO A 149 -1.04 14.62 -12.92
N GLN A 150 -1.90 15.58 -13.28
CA GLN A 150 -2.23 16.76 -12.47
C GLN A 150 -3.71 16.87 -12.11
N GLU A 151 -4.57 16.01 -12.65
CA GLU A 151 -6.01 16.10 -12.43
C GLU A 151 -6.75 14.81 -12.78
N MET A 152 -7.96 14.69 -12.23
CA MET A 152 -8.97 13.72 -12.62
C MET A 152 -10.24 14.48 -12.95
N ALA A 153 -10.89 14.16 -14.06
CA ALA A 153 -12.19 14.71 -14.41
C ALA A 153 -13.23 13.62 -14.53
N VAL A 154 -14.40 13.87 -13.97
CA VAL A 154 -15.60 13.04 -14.10
C VAL A 154 -16.64 13.85 -14.85
N THR A 155 -17.14 13.30 -15.94
CA THR A 155 -18.25 13.88 -16.71
C THR A 155 -19.45 12.94 -16.63
N THR A 156 -20.57 13.48 -16.14
CA THR A 156 -21.88 12.85 -16.12
C THR A 156 -22.85 13.66 -16.98
N LEU A 157 -24.11 13.24 -17.08
CA LEU A 157 -25.17 13.99 -17.77
C LEU A 157 -25.43 15.37 -17.13
N GLU A 158 -25.12 15.55 -15.84
CA GLU A 158 -25.33 16.80 -15.11
C GLU A 158 -24.18 17.80 -15.30
N GLY A 159 -23.07 17.37 -15.89
CA GLY A 159 -21.92 18.21 -16.17
C GLY A 159 -20.60 17.56 -15.80
N ARG A 160 -19.57 18.40 -15.75
CA ARG A 160 -18.18 17.99 -15.59
C ARG A 160 -17.61 18.53 -14.29
N VAL A 161 -17.04 17.64 -13.49
CA VAL A 161 -16.29 17.96 -12.26
C VAL A 161 -14.82 17.65 -12.51
N VAL A 162 -13.93 18.56 -12.11
CA VAL A 162 -12.47 18.40 -12.27
C VAL A 162 -11.80 18.56 -10.92
N GLU A 163 -11.10 17.51 -10.50
CA GLU A 163 -10.31 17.47 -9.28
C GLU A 163 -8.83 17.58 -9.61
N LYS A 164 -8.17 18.53 -8.95
CA LYS A 164 -6.74 18.77 -9.14
C LYS A 164 -5.91 17.88 -8.24
N LYS A 165 -4.65 17.69 -8.62
CA LYS A 165 -3.67 17.01 -7.79
C LYS A 165 -3.45 17.79 -6.49
N VAL A 166 -3.40 17.05 -5.41
CA VAL A 166 -3.22 17.55 -4.04
C VAL A 166 -1.97 16.93 -3.42
N PRO A 167 -1.47 17.39 -2.26
CA PRO A 167 -0.37 16.71 -1.57
C PRO A 167 -0.82 15.42 -0.90
N LEU A 168 0.01 14.37 -0.95
CA LEU A 168 -0.28 13.11 -0.26
C LEU A 168 0.24 13.14 1.19
N PRO A 169 -0.51 12.64 2.20
CA PRO A 169 -0.03 12.60 3.58
C PRO A 169 1.13 11.61 3.79
N ASP A 170 2.18 12.01 4.52
CA ASP A 170 3.35 11.17 4.85
C ASP A 170 2.99 9.83 5.52
N ARG A 171 1.93 9.82 6.34
CA ARG A 171 1.47 8.59 6.99
C ARG A 171 0.91 7.56 5.99
N TRP A 172 0.33 7.99 4.87
CA TRP A 172 -0.14 7.08 3.82
C TRP A 172 1.03 6.47 3.09
N LEU A 173 2.07 7.26 2.78
CA LEU A 173 3.30 6.76 2.16
C LEU A 173 3.90 5.59 2.96
N ARG A 174 3.98 5.72 4.28
CA ARG A 174 4.37 4.60 5.17
C ARG A 174 3.38 3.45 5.12
N GLY A 175 2.10 3.76 5.22
CA GLY A 175 1.02 2.76 5.18
C GLY A 175 1.07 1.88 3.93
N PHE A 176 1.33 2.46 2.76
CA PHE A 176 1.40 1.74 1.49
C PHE A 176 2.47 0.65 1.48
N ALA A 177 3.67 0.95 1.96
CA ALA A 177 4.76 -0.03 2.03
C ALA A 177 4.45 -1.16 3.03
N GLU A 178 3.86 -0.80 4.17
CA GLU A 178 3.48 -1.75 5.22
C GLU A 178 2.32 -2.66 4.80
N ALA A 179 1.32 -2.10 4.12
CA ALA A 179 0.22 -2.88 3.54
C ALA A 179 0.72 -3.82 2.43
N GLN A 180 1.64 -3.37 1.58
CA GLN A 180 2.29 -4.22 0.57
C GLN A 180 3.01 -5.41 1.22
N VAL A 181 3.83 -5.17 2.26
CA VAL A 181 4.54 -6.23 2.98
C VAL A 181 3.56 -7.22 3.60
N ALA A 182 2.50 -6.73 4.24
CA ALA A 182 1.47 -7.59 4.83
C ALA A 182 0.77 -8.43 3.76
N SER A 183 0.28 -7.79 2.69
CA SER A 183 -0.46 -8.44 1.61
C SER A 183 0.36 -9.47 0.83
N ALA A 184 1.67 -9.28 0.70
CA ALA A 184 2.55 -10.25 0.05
C ALA A 184 2.64 -11.60 0.77
N ALA A 185 2.24 -11.66 2.04
CA ALA A 185 2.19 -12.88 2.85
C ALA A 185 0.78 -13.50 2.96
N PHE A 186 -0.20 -13.00 2.21
CA PHE A 186 -1.57 -13.50 2.27
C PHE A 186 -1.86 -14.55 1.21
N ASP A 187 -2.65 -15.55 1.59
CA ASP A 187 -3.27 -16.49 0.66
C ASP A 187 -4.79 -16.27 0.62
N LEU A 188 -5.43 -16.73 -0.46
CA LEU A 188 -6.89 -16.85 -0.50
C LEU A 188 -7.36 -17.92 0.50
N ARG A 189 -8.22 -17.53 1.44
CA ARG A 189 -8.70 -18.39 2.53
C ARG A 189 -10.15 -18.84 2.36
N ALA A 190 -10.96 -17.99 1.74
CA ALA A 190 -12.35 -18.31 1.43
C ALA A 190 -12.82 -17.54 0.21
N GLU A 191 -13.73 -18.15 -0.53
CA GLU A 191 -14.54 -17.46 -1.54
C GLU A 191 -16.02 -17.76 -1.27
N LEU A 192 -16.81 -16.70 -1.13
CA LEU A 192 -18.24 -16.77 -0.85
C LEU A 192 -19.01 -16.30 -2.08
N PRO A 193 -20.06 -17.03 -2.51
CA PRO A 193 -20.94 -16.55 -3.56
C PRO A 193 -21.70 -15.29 -3.12
N ALA A 194 -22.18 -14.49 -4.08
CA ALA A 194 -22.89 -13.22 -3.86
C ALA A 194 -23.89 -13.22 -2.69
N ALA A 195 -24.82 -14.18 -2.66
CA ALA A 195 -25.85 -14.25 -1.63
C ALA A 195 -25.26 -14.41 -0.22
N GLU A 196 -24.22 -15.23 -0.09
CA GLU A 196 -23.53 -15.48 1.17
C GLU A 196 -22.64 -14.31 1.58
N ALA A 197 -21.98 -13.67 0.62
CA ALA A 197 -21.24 -12.44 0.84
C ALA A 197 -22.13 -11.32 1.41
N VAL A 198 -23.31 -11.10 0.81
CA VAL A 198 -24.29 -10.11 1.28
C VAL A 198 -24.80 -10.45 2.67
N ARG A 199 -25.15 -11.71 2.92
CA ARG A 199 -25.63 -12.18 4.23
C ARG A 199 -24.57 -11.96 5.31
N PHE A 200 -23.34 -12.38 5.05
CA PHE A 200 -22.21 -12.21 5.97
C PHE A 200 -21.94 -10.73 6.27
N LEU A 201 -21.71 -9.91 5.25
CA LEU A 201 -21.36 -8.49 5.44
C LEU A 201 -22.48 -7.67 6.11
N ARG A 202 -23.76 -8.02 5.90
CA ARG A 202 -24.89 -7.39 6.59
C ARG A 202 -25.01 -7.81 8.05
N SER A 203 -24.53 -9.00 8.40
CA SER A 203 -24.55 -9.54 9.77
C SER A 203 -23.49 -8.93 10.68
N LEU A 204 -22.46 -8.28 10.10
CA LEU A 204 -21.37 -7.70 10.87
C LEU A 204 -21.83 -6.50 11.73
N PRO A 205 -21.29 -6.34 12.95
CA PRO A 205 -21.50 -5.15 13.76
C PRO A 205 -21.11 -3.88 12.99
N ARG A 206 -21.94 -2.83 13.11
CA ARG A 206 -21.75 -1.56 12.37
C ARG A 206 -21.25 -0.41 13.23
N SER A 207 -21.48 -0.48 14.54
CA SER A 207 -21.02 0.53 15.49
C SER A 207 -19.69 0.10 16.09
N PRO A 208 -18.78 1.04 16.38
CA PRO A 208 -17.56 0.78 17.15
C PRO A 208 -17.93 0.50 18.60
N GLY A 209 -18.52 -0.67 18.84
CA GLY A 209 -19.00 -1.10 20.15
C GLY A 209 -17.87 -1.63 21.02
N SER A 210 -16.70 -1.94 20.45
CA SER A 210 -15.55 -2.35 21.23
C SER A 210 -14.26 -2.47 20.40
N ALA A 211 -13.53 -1.36 20.20
CA ALA A 211 -12.10 -1.45 19.93
C ALA A 211 -11.33 -2.18 21.06
N SER A 212 -11.98 -2.38 22.23
CA SER A 212 -11.48 -3.08 23.41
C SER A 212 -11.70 -4.60 23.44
N ARG A 213 -12.46 -5.22 22.52
CA ARG A 213 -12.81 -6.66 22.54
C ARG A 213 -11.79 -7.55 21.82
N GLY A 214 -10.68 -6.98 21.36
CA GLY A 214 -9.69 -7.70 20.58
C GLY A 214 -10.19 -8.07 19.19
N ALA A 215 -9.34 -8.76 18.42
CA ALA A 215 -9.70 -9.21 17.08
C ALA A 215 -10.73 -10.35 17.11
N GLN A 216 -11.74 -10.27 16.24
CA GLN A 216 -12.61 -11.41 15.96
C GLN A 216 -11.93 -12.31 14.94
N TRP A 217 -12.45 -13.52 14.79
CA TRP A 217 -11.97 -14.50 13.84
C TRP A 217 -13.14 -15.09 13.07
N VAL A 218 -12.90 -15.48 11.82
CA VAL A 218 -13.87 -16.25 11.03
C VAL A 218 -13.19 -17.48 10.47
N ILE A 219 -13.93 -18.58 10.36
CA ILE A 219 -13.45 -19.81 9.72
C ILE A 219 -14.32 -20.14 8.50
N PRO A 220 -13.72 -20.56 7.38
CA PRO A 220 -14.46 -21.12 6.26
C PRO A 220 -15.26 -22.34 6.70
N ALA A 221 -16.55 -22.38 6.35
CA ALA A 221 -17.45 -23.50 6.60
C ALA A 221 -18.30 -23.74 5.34
N GLY A 222 -17.83 -24.62 4.45
CA GLY A 222 -18.40 -24.77 3.12
C GLY A 222 -18.31 -23.45 2.33
N LYS A 223 -19.45 -22.94 1.86
CA LYS A 223 -19.56 -21.66 1.12
C LYS A 223 -19.85 -20.45 2.02
N THR A 224 -19.62 -20.58 3.34
CA THR A 224 -19.96 -19.56 4.34
C THR A 224 -18.79 -19.27 5.27
N LEU A 225 -18.87 -18.18 6.02
CA LEU A 225 -17.94 -17.87 7.12
C LEU A 225 -18.67 -17.97 8.46
N ARG A 226 -18.05 -18.66 9.41
CA ARG A 226 -18.57 -18.76 10.78
C ARG A 226 -17.66 -17.97 11.73
N PRO A 227 -18.22 -17.07 12.57
CA PRO A 227 -17.44 -16.41 13.60
C PRO A 227 -16.85 -17.41 14.60
N THR A 228 -15.65 -17.12 15.07
CA THR A 228 -14.98 -17.81 16.18
C THR A 228 -14.27 -16.78 17.06
N THR A 229 -14.08 -17.11 18.33
CA THR A 229 -13.43 -16.24 19.32
C THR A 229 -11.94 -16.53 19.46
N ARG A 230 -11.42 -17.55 18.77
CA ARG A 230 -10.02 -17.99 18.87
C ARG A 230 -9.34 -18.14 17.50
N PRO A 231 -8.03 -17.87 17.41
CA PRO A 231 -7.22 -18.14 16.23
C PRO A 231 -6.97 -19.64 16.09
N VAL A 232 -7.96 -20.38 15.58
CA VAL A 232 -7.82 -21.80 15.23
C VAL A 232 -7.21 -21.95 13.83
N THR A 233 -6.66 -23.12 13.53
CA THR A 233 -6.12 -23.42 12.19
C THR A 233 -7.17 -23.15 11.11
N GLY A 234 -6.78 -22.39 10.08
CA GLY A 234 -7.67 -21.99 8.98
C GLY A 234 -8.56 -20.78 9.28
N ALA A 235 -8.55 -20.23 10.50
CA ALA A 235 -9.26 -19.00 10.79
C ALA A 235 -8.57 -17.77 10.18
N VAL A 236 -9.37 -16.80 9.74
CA VAL A 236 -8.92 -15.49 9.27
C VAL A 236 -9.25 -14.44 10.32
N CYS A 237 -8.28 -13.58 10.60
CA CYS A 237 -8.44 -12.46 11.53
C CYS A 237 -9.43 -11.44 10.96
N LEU A 238 -10.36 -10.96 11.78
CA LEU A 238 -11.29 -9.86 11.49
C LEU A 238 -11.16 -8.79 12.59
N PRO A 239 -10.13 -7.94 12.53
CA PRO A 239 -9.88 -6.92 13.54
C PRO A 239 -10.79 -5.70 13.31
N GLY A 240 -11.85 -5.58 14.12
CA GLY A 240 -12.85 -4.51 14.02
C GLY A 240 -13.79 -4.68 12.81
N PRO A 241 -14.81 -5.56 12.90
CA PRO A 241 -15.74 -5.83 11.78
C PRO A 241 -16.40 -4.58 11.17
N GLU A 242 -16.64 -3.55 11.98
CA GLU A 242 -17.20 -2.26 11.56
C GLU A 242 -16.33 -1.56 10.50
N ARG A 243 -15.05 -1.94 10.39
CA ARG A 243 -14.11 -1.42 9.38
C ARG A 243 -14.43 -1.87 7.96
N LEU A 244 -15.28 -2.89 7.80
CA LEU A 244 -15.78 -3.36 6.51
C LEU A 244 -17.06 -2.65 6.06
N VAL A 245 -17.59 -1.69 6.84
CA VAL A 245 -18.89 -1.05 6.56
C VAL A 245 -18.94 -0.35 5.18
N THR A 246 -17.81 0.14 4.66
CA THR A 246 -17.77 0.82 3.35
C THR A 246 -18.02 -0.13 2.18
N LEU A 247 -17.81 -1.45 2.34
CA LEU A 247 -18.19 -2.45 1.34
C LEU A 247 -19.71 -2.49 1.11
N GLN A 248 -20.53 -2.01 2.06
CA GLN A 248 -21.98 -1.97 1.92
C GLN A 248 -22.45 -1.15 0.71
N ARG A 249 -21.65 -0.18 0.24
CA ARG A 249 -21.96 0.63 -0.94
C ARG A 249 -22.09 -0.18 -2.23
N VAL A 250 -21.37 -1.28 -2.34
CA VAL A 250 -21.29 -2.10 -3.57
C VAL A 250 -21.97 -3.46 -3.42
N LEU A 251 -22.47 -3.80 -2.23
CA LEU A 251 -23.02 -5.14 -1.92
C LEU A 251 -24.08 -5.65 -2.89
N ARG A 252 -24.96 -4.76 -3.38
CA ARG A 252 -26.03 -5.15 -4.32
C ARG A 252 -25.50 -5.64 -5.67
N HIS A 253 -24.24 -5.33 -5.97
CA HIS A 253 -23.55 -5.62 -7.23
C HIS A 253 -22.48 -6.70 -7.07
N ALA A 254 -22.29 -7.22 -5.85
CA ALA A 254 -21.28 -8.22 -5.54
C ALA A 254 -21.60 -9.53 -6.28
N THR A 255 -20.60 -10.10 -6.95
CA THR A 255 -20.69 -11.46 -7.53
C THR A 255 -20.04 -12.50 -6.62
N ALA A 256 -19.02 -12.10 -5.85
CA ALA A 256 -18.37 -12.91 -4.82
C ALA A 256 -17.71 -12.04 -3.73
N LEU A 257 -17.37 -12.65 -2.61
CA LEU A 257 -16.47 -12.11 -1.59
C LEU A 257 -15.29 -13.06 -1.42
N ARG A 258 -14.08 -12.57 -1.68
CA ARG A 258 -12.83 -13.29 -1.41
C ARG A 258 -12.19 -12.76 -0.14
N VAL A 259 -11.70 -13.68 0.68
CA VAL A 259 -11.10 -13.37 1.98
C VAL A 259 -9.68 -13.88 1.98
N TYR A 260 -8.75 -12.98 2.28
CA TYR A 260 -7.32 -13.25 2.28
C TYR A 260 -6.73 -13.04 3.67
N GLY A 261 -5.71 -13.80 3.99
CA GLY A 261 -4.95 -13.63 5.23
C GLY A 261 -3.74 -14.57 5.27
N PRO A 262 -2.83 -14.36 6.23
CA PRO A 262 -1.71 -15.26 6.44
C PRO A 262 -2.20 -16.53 7.15
N VAL A 263 -1.31 -17.52 7.30
CA VAL A 263 -1.59 -18.67 8.16
C VAL A 263 -1.69 -18.18 9.60
N ALA A 264 -2.81 -18.46 10.27
CA ALA A 264 -3.01 -18.01 11.64
C ALA A 264 -2.05 -18.72 12.60
N GLU A 265 -1.12 -17.96 13.18
CA GLU A 265 -0.14 -18.44 14.18
C GLU A 265 -0.52 -18.00 15.61
N GLY A 266 -1.82 -17.99 15.93
CA GLY A 266 -2.30 -17.74 17.30
C GLY A 266 -2.31 -16.27 17.75
N ALA A 267 -1.91 -15.31 16.90
CA ALA A 267 -1.95 -13.89 17.19
C ALA A 267 -2.77 -13.13 16.13
N ALA A 268 -3.36 -11.98 16.49
CA ALA A 268 -4.08 -11.14 15.55
C ALA A 268 -3.17 -10.71 14.39
N THR A 269 -3.65 -10.90 13.16
CA THR A 269 -2.94 -10.57 11.92
C THR A 269 -3.76 -9.61 11.07
N ALA A 270 -3.12 -9.02 10.07
CA ALA A 270 -3.84 -8.32 9.02
C ALA A 270 -4.64 -9.33 8.16
N SER A 271 -5.66 -8.83 7.48
CA SER A 271 -6.49 -9.59 6.54
C SER A 271 -7.03 -8.69 5.45
N ALA A 272 -7.45 -9.26 4.32
CA ALA A 272 -8.06 -8.50 3.24
C ALA A 272 -9.38 -9.12 2.77
N TRP A 273 -10.29 -8.24 2.36
CA TRP A 273 -11.67 -8.56 2.03
C TRP A 273 -12.01 -7.92 0.70
N GLU A 274 -12.12 -8.74 -0.34
CA GLU A 274 -12.33 -8.32 -1.73
C GLU A 274 -13.74 -8.65 -2.19
N VAL A 275 -14.53 -7.62 -2.49
CA VAL A 275 -15.79 -7.78 -3.19
C VAL A 275 -15.52 -7.79 -4.68
N VAL A 276 -15.82 -8.91 -5.33
CA VAL A 276 -15.76 -9.06 -6.79
C VAL A 276 -17.02 -8.42 -7.38
N LEU A 277 -16.83 -7.61 -8.42
CA LEU A 277 -17.85 -6.83 -9.10
C LEU A 277 -17.73 -7.07 -10.62
N PRO A 278 -18.78 -6.84 -11.42
CA PRO A 278 -18.66 -6.80 -12.88
C PRO A 278 -17.56 -5.81 -13.32
N GLY A 279 -16.52 -6.31 -14.00
CA GLY A 279 -15.38 -5.51 -14.49
C GLY A 279 -14.51 -4.86 -13.40
N MET A 280 -14.71 -5.17 -12.12
CA MET A 280 -14.12 -4.43 -11.00
C MET A 280 -13.85 -5.31 -9.78
N ARG A 281 -12.94 -4.86 -8.90
CA ARG A 281 -12.69 -5.48 -7.59
C ARG A 281 -12.51 -4.39 -6.54
N LEU A 282 -13.26 -4.45 -5.43
CA LEU A 282 -13.09 -3.54 -4.29
C LEU A 282 -12.52 -4.31 -3.10
N THR A 283 -11.29 -3.99 -2.71
CA THR A 283 -10.57 -4.64 -1.62
C THR A 283 -10.40 -3.70 -0.44
N LEU A 284 -10.74 -4.18 0.77
CA LEU A 284 -10.34 -3.56 2.03
C LEU A 284 -9.34 -4.45 2.76
N THR A 285 -8.16 -3.92 3.03
CA THR A 285 -7.12 -4.56 3.83
C THR A 285 -7.09 -3.93 5.22
N LEU A 286 -7.21 -4.76 6.25
CA LEU A 286 -7.31 -4.36 7.65
C LEU A 286 -5.98 -4.60 8.36
N SER A 287 -5.46 -3.58 9.05
CA SER A 287 -4.34 -3.73 9.98
C SER A 287 -4.68 -4.72 11.11
N PRO A 288 -3.67 -5.35 11.75
CA PRO A 288 -3.89 -6.43 12.72
C PRO A 288 -4.72 -6.07 13.96
N ASP A 289 -4.91 -4.78 14.24
CA ASP A 289 -5.61 -4.29 15.42
C ASP A 289 -6.42 -3.03 15.03
N ALA A 290 -7.66 -2.93 15.51
CA ALA A 290 -8.54 -1.81 15.22
C ALA A 290 -8.01 -0.46 15.74
N SER A 291 -7.15 -0.49 16.77
CA SER A 291 -6.51 0.67 17.36
C SER A 291 -5.18 1.08 16.69
N ARG A 292 -4.70 0.31 15.72
CA ARG A 292 -3.39 0.50 15.08
C ARG A 292 -3.50 0.69 13.58
N GLY A 293 -2.61 1.52 13.04
CA GLY A 293 -2.44 1.71 11.60
C GLY A 293 -1.25 0.96 11.03
N PHE A 294 -1.31 0.62 9.74
CA PHE A 294 -0.21 0.05 8.98
C PHE A 294 1.08 0.87 9.09
N SER A 295 0.96 2.21 9.08
CA SER A 295 2.08 3.14 9.09
C SER A 295 3.04 3.03 10.28
N GLY A 296 2.69 2.26 11.32
CA GLY A 296 3.54 2.00 12.48
C GLY A 296 3.88 0.52 12.70
N GLU A 297 3.57 -0.38 11.77
CA GLU A 297 3.74 -1.82 11.94
C GLU A 297 5.20 -2.28 11.85
N GLY A 298 6.06 -1.61 11.09
CA GLY A 298 7.50 -1.91 11.01
C GLY A 298 7.85 -3.22 10.29
N GLY A 299 6.95 -3.73 9.44
CA GLY A 299 7.21 -4.92 8.62
C GLY A 299 8.31 -4.69 7.58
N VAL A 300 8.51 -3.43 7.16
CA VAL A 300 9.55 -3.05 6.18
C VAL A 300 10.97 -3.08 6.75
N LEU A 301 11.12 -3.01 8.09
CA LEU A 301 12.39 -2.70 8.74
C LEU A 301 13.49 -3.71 8.46
N GLU A 302 13.14 -4.99 8.35
CA GLU A 302 14.10 -6.07 8.13
C GLU A 302 14.74 -6.03 6.75
N ALA A 303 13.93 -5.73 5.73
CA ALA A 303 14.39 -5.53 4.36
C ALA A 303 15.19 -4.23 4.21
N LEU A 304 14.81 -3.17 4.92
CA LEU A 304 15.55 -1.90 4.89
C LEU A 304 16.89 -1.95 5.65
N ALA A 305 17.07 -2.95 6.50
CA ALA A 305 18.28 -3.17 7.30
C ALA A 305 19.35 -4.01 6.60
N THR A 306 19.18 -4.38 5.33
CA THR A 306 20.24 -5.01 4.52
C THR A 306 21.07 -3.94 3.81
N ASP A 307 22.39 -4.07 3.84
CA ASP A 307 23.34 -3.11 3.25
C ASP A 307 23.13 -2.98 1.73
N ASP A 308 22.87 -4.10 1.06
CA ASP A 308 22.68 -4.17 -0.39
C ASP A 308 21.33 -3.62 -0.88
N ALA A 309 20.34 -3.41 0.00
CA ALA A 309 18.98 -3.09 -0.44
C ALA A 309 18.90 -1.79 -1.25
N ALA A 310 19.86 -0.86 -1.07
CA ALA A 310 19.91 0.38 -1.84
C ALA A 310 20.22 0.10 -3.30
N ALA A 311 21.37 -0.53 -3.54
CA ALA A 311 21.85 -0.87 -4.86
C ALA A 311 20.88 -1.83 -5.57
N ASP A 312 20.34 -2.81 -4.85
CA ASP A 312 19.37 -3.75 -5.40
C ASP A 312 18.08 -3.05 -5.83
N ALA A 313 17.60 -2.09 -5.03
CA ALA A 313 16.41 -1.31 -5.38
C ALA A 313 16.65 -0.43 -6.60
N GLU A 314 17.82 0.18 -6.74
CA GLU A 314 18.18 0.95 -7.93
C GLU A 314 18.18 0.07 -9.18
N LEU A 315 18.86 -1.09 -9.13
CA LEU A 315 18.88 -2.06 -10.23
C LEU A 315 17.48 -2.55 -10.59
N VAL A 316 16.72 -3.03 -9.60
CA VAL A 316 15.35 -3.55 -9.81
C VAL A 316 14.42 -2.45 -10.33
N SER A 317 14.60 -1.19 -9.92
CA SER A 317 13.75 -0.07 -10.39
C SER A 317 13.81 0.14 -11.89
N VAL A 318 14.97 -0.10 -12.52
CA VAL A 318 15.17 0.00 -13.98
C VAL A 318 14.42 -1.11 -14.71
N LEU A 319 14.27 -2.28 -14.07
CA LEU A 319 13.65 -3.47 -14.66
C LEU A 319 12.12 -3.52 -14.52
N LEU A 320 11.50 -2.63 -13.74
CA LEU A 320 10.04 -2.70 -13.49
C LEU A 320 9.17 -2.48 -14.74
N ALA A 321 9.75 -1.93 -15.83
CA ALA A 321 9.17 -1.81 -17.18
C ALA A 321 7.70 -1.31 -17.27
N TRP A 322 7.19 -0.64 -16.22
CA TRP A 322 5.80 -0.19 -16.09
C TRP A 322 4.74 -1.30 -16.17
N GLU A 323 5.11 -2.54 -15.91
CA GLU A 323 4.24 -3.70 -16.07
C GLU A 323 3.06 -3.70 -15.06
N PRO A 324 1.85 -4.15 -15.47
CA PRO A 324 0.70 -4.30 -14.57
C PRO A 324 0.89 -5.42 -13.54
N ARG A 325 1.77 -6.38 -13.83
CA ARG A 325 2.16 -7.51 -12.98
C ARG A 325 3.68 -7.65 -13.00
N ILE A 326 4.27 -7.68 -11.81
CA ILE A 326 5.69 -7.82 -11.57
C ILE A 326 5.88 -9.07 -10.72
N ASP A 327 6.54 -10.09 -11.29
CA ASP A 327 6.91 -11.32 -10.60
C ASP A 327 8.35 -11.20 -10.05
N PRO A 328 8.57 -11.43 -8.74
CA PRO A 328 9.92 -11.49 -8.17
C PRO A 328 10.85 -12.52 -8.83
N ALA A 329 10.33 -13.63 -9.37
CA ALA A 329 11.14 -14.65 -10.03
C ALA A 329 11.69 -14.14 -11.37
N ASP A 330 10.85 -13.51 -12.19
CA ASP A 330 11.26 -12.93 -13.48
C ASP A 330 12.30 -11.81 -13.26
N LEU A 331 12.09 -10.96 -12.24
CA LEU A 331 13.06 -9.94 -11.87
C LEU A 331 14.38 -10.54 -11.36
N ALA A 332 14.34 -11.67 -10.66
CA ALA A 332 15.54 -12.37 -10.20
C ALA A 332 16.36 -12.88 -11.40
N GLU A 333 15.69 -13.45 -12.40
CA GLU A 333 16.34 -13.88 -13.65
C GLU A 333 16.97 -12.69 -14.40
N GLN A 334 16.23 -11.60 -14.58
CA GLN A 334 16.70 -10.42 -15.32
C GLN A 334 17.83 -9.67 -14.60
N SER A 335 17.77 -9.57 -13.27
CA SER A 335 18.76 -8.84 -12.48
C SER A 335 19.98 -9.68 -12.10
N GLY A 336 19.89 -11.01 -12.17
CA GLY A 336 20.88 -11.92 -11.62
C GLY A 336 20.92 -11.96 -10.09
N LEU A 337 19.96 -11.33 -9.40
CA LEU A 337 19.88 -11.32 -7.94
C LEU A 337 19.09 -12.54 -7.44
N PRO A 338 19.44 -13.11 -6.28
CA PRO A 338 18.58 -14.07 -5.59
C PRO A 338 17.18 -13.47 -5.32
N VAL A 339 16.14 -14.28 -5.42
CA VAL A 339 14.74 -13.83 -5.25
C VAL A 339 14.50 -13.12 -3.91
N ASP A 340 15.18 -13.51 -2.83
CA ASP A 340 15.07 -12.85 -1.53
C ASP A 340 15.62 -11.42 -1.53
N ARG A 341 16.69 -11.17 -2.30
CA ARG A 341 17.23 -9.81 -2.51
C ARG A 341 16.29 -8.98 -3.37
N VAL A 342 15.70 -9.56 -4.41
CA VAL A 342 14.65 -8.90 -5.21
C VAL A 342 13.45 -8.53 -4.35
N ARG A 343 12.97 -9.43 -3.48
CA ARG A 343 11.89 -9.12 -2.55
C ARG A 343 12.26 -7.98 -1.59
N ALA A 344 13.47 -7.98 -1.04
CA ALA A 344 13.94 -6.88 -0.19
C ALA A 344 14.03 -5.54 -0.95
N ALA A 345 14.49 -5.57 -2.20
CA ALA A 345 14.51 -4.42 -3.11
C ALA A 345 13.11 -3.88 -3.39
N LEU A 346 12.13 -4.76 -3.67
CA LEU A 346 10.73 -4.40 -3.87
C LEU A 346 10.10 -3.81 -2.60
N VAL A 347 10.48 -4.27 -1.40
CA VAL A 347 10.06 -3.64 -0.14
C VAL A 347 10.61 -2.22 -0.04
N ARG A 348 11.89 -2.01 -0.35
CA ARG A 348 12.48 -0.66 -0.37
C ARG A 348 11.81 0.23 -1.41
N LEU A 349 11.57 -0.26 -2.62
CA LEU A 349 10.82 0.45 -3.65
C LEU A 349 9.39 0.79 -3.21
N GLY A 350 8.74 -0.11 -2.46
CA GLY A 350 7.46 0.14 -1.81
C GLY A 350 7.50 1.33 -0.85
N THR A 351 8.57 1.47 -0.06
CA THR A 351 8.77 2.62 0.85
C THR A 351 9.02 3.94 0.12
N ALA A 352 9.56 3.87 -1.10
CA ALA A 352 9.64 5.00 -2.03
C ALA A 352 8.34 5.22 -2.83
N GLY A 353 7.32 4.37 -2.64
CA GLY A 353 6.03 4.46 -3.31
C GLY A 353 6.04 4.02 -4.78
N ARG A 354 7.04 3.21 -5.17
CA ARG A 354 7.31 2.76 -6.55
C ARG A 354 6.60 1.48 -6.98
N VAL A 355 6.14 0.69 -6.00
CA VAL A 355 5.40 -0.55 -6.24
C VAL A 355 4.27 -0.71 -5.24
N GLY A 356 3.23 -1.44 -5.61
CA GLY A 356 2.21 -1.99 -4.71
C GLY A 356 2.08 -3.50 -4.89
N TYR A 357 1.13 -4.15 -4.19
CA TYR A 357 0.87 -5.59 -4.31
C TYR A 357 -0.60 -5.89 -4.60
N ASP A 358 -0.86 -6.74 -5.59
CA ASP A 358 -2.20 -7.16 -6.01
C ASP A 358 -2.48 -8.59 -5.52
N LEU A 359 -3.41 -8.73 -4.58
CA LEU A 359 -3.76 -10.00 -3.95
C LEU A 359 -4.38 -11.01 -4.92
N ALA A 360 -5.23 -10.53 -5.82
CA ALA A 360 -5.92 -11.41 -6.77
C ALA A 360 -4.97 -11.92 -7.87
N ASP A 361 -3.95 -11.12 -8.19
CA ASP A 361 -2.92 -11.49 -9.16
C ASP A 361 -1.67 -12.12 -8.50
N ALA A 362 -1.60 -12.13 -7.16
CA ALA A 362 -0.44 -12.55 -6.38
C ALA A 362 0.90 -11.95 -6.90
N ALA A 363 0.86 -10.69 -7.32
CA ALA A 363 1.97 -10.04 -8.01
C ALA A 363 2.15 -8.59 -7.53
N TYR A 364 3.36 -8.07 -7.67
CA TYR A 364 3.60 -6.64 -7.50
C TYR A 364 3.05 -5.88 -8.71
N PHE A 365 2.78 -4.59 -8.56
CA PHE A 365 2.42 -3.71 -9.68
C PHE A 365 3.16 -2.38 -9.56
N HIS A 366 3.48 -1.76 -10.69
CA HIS A 366 4.17 -0.47 -10.69
C HIS A 366 3.25 0.64 -10.16
N ARG A 367 3.77 1.55 -9.34
CA ARG A 367 3.10 2.75 -8.84
C ARG A 367 4.10 3.89 -8.83
N GLU A 368 3.70 5.14 -8.98
CA GLU A 368 4.64 6.26 -8.87
C GLU A 368 4.13 7.36 -7.96
N LEU A 369 4.36 7.20 -6.66
CA LEU A 369 4.19 8.30 -5.71
C LEU A 369 5.43 9.22 -5.75
N PRO A 370 5.31 10.50 -5.34
CA PRO A 370 6.42 11.45 -5.39
C PRO A 370 7.69 10.84 -4.78
N TYR A 371 8.78 10.73 -5.56
CA TYR A 371 10.02 10.08 -5.13
C TYR A 371 10.80 10.94 -4.14
N ASP A 372 11.42 10.31 -3.16
CA ASP A 372 12.26 10.95 -2.15
C ASP A 372 13.22 9.91 -1.56
N ALA A 373 14.52 10.06 -1.87
CA ALA A 373 15.54 9.07 -1.58
C ALA A 373 15.73 8.82 -0.08
N ASP A 374 15.69 9.87 0.75
CA ASP A 374 15.89 9.75 2.21
C ASP A 374 14.59 9.42 2.97
N ARG A 375 13.50 9.17 2.24
CA ARG A 375 12.20 8.85 2.84
C ARG A 375 12.28 7.59 3.69
N ALA A 376 13.08 6.61 3.27
CA ALA A 376 13.27 5.37 4.02
C ALA A 376 13.83 5.64 5.43
N GLU A 377 14.83 6.51 5.60
CA GLU A 377 15.34 6.88 6.93
C GLU A 377 14.33 7.73 7.72
N ARG A 378 13.82 8.83 7.13
CA ARG A 378 12.95 9.78 7.85
C ARG A 378 11.70 9.12 8.40
N HIS A 379 11.15 8.14 7.68
CA HIS A 379 9.94 7.44 8.07
C HIS A 379 10.16 6.31 9.08
N ASN A 380 11.40 5.87 9.30
CA ASN A 380 11.74 4.71 10.11
C ASN A 380 12.75 5.05 11.23
N PRO A 381 12.35 5.78 12.29
CA PRO A 381 13.26 6.16 13.38
C PRO A 381 13.88 4.96 14.11
N ARG A 382 13.20 3.81 14.14
CA ARG A 382 13.76 2.56 14.68
C ARG A 382 14.94 2.04 13.85
N LEU A 383 14.89 2.21 12.53
CA LEU A 383 15.98 1.83 11.62
C LEU A 383 17.17 2.76 11.81
N VAL A 384 16.92 4.08 11.86
CA VAL A 384 17.96 5.09 12.10
C VAL A 384 18.68 4.83 13.43
N ALA A 385 17.92 4.63 14.52
CA ALA A 385 18.50 4.33 15.82
C ALA A 385 19.26 2.99 15.84
N ALA A 386 18.85 2.00 15.04
CA ALA A 386 19.57 0.74 14.93
C ALA A 386 20.93 0.90 14.22
N ARG A 387 20.97 1.68 13.13
CA ARG A 387 22.21 1.99 12.40
C ARG A 387 23.21 2.73 13.29
N GLN A 388 22.74 3.76 14.01
CA GLN A 388 23.57 4.50 14.98
C GLN A 388 24.18 3.57 16.05
N LEU A 389 23.44 2.58 16.54
CA LEU A 389 23.97 1.61 17.50
C LEU A 389 25.03 0.68 16.88
N ALA A 390 24.83 0.26 15.63
CA ALA A 390 25.79 -0.59 14.92
C ALA A 390 27.08 0.18 14.60
N GLU A 391 26.95 1.40 14.06
CA GLU A 391 28.08 2.29 13.72
C GLU A 391 28.90 2.70 14.95
N ALA A 392 28.25 2.90 16.10
CA ALA A 392 28.92 3.21 17.35
C ALA A 392 29.64 1.99 17.99
N GLY A 393 29.60 0.82 17.36
CA GLY A 393 30.18 -0.41 17.93
C GLY A 393 29.50 -0.85 19.23
N ALA A 394 28.24 -0.47 19.45
CA ALA A 394 27.53 -0.70 20.71
C ALA A 394 27.04 -2.14 20.90
N VAL A 395 27.26 -3.00 19.89
CA VAL A 395 26.84 -4.40 19.85
C VAL A 395 28.05 -5.31 20.11
N VAL A 396 27.96 -6.12 21.16
CA VAL A 396 28.92 -7.19 21.44
C VAL A 396 28.24 -8.53 21.19
N LEU A 397 28.77 -9.31 20.24
CA LEU A 397 28.25 -10.63 19.87
C LEU A 397 28.93 -11.71 20.70
N ASP A 398 28.15 -12.66 21.23
CA ASP A 398 28.61 -13.83 21.98
C ASP A 398 27.77 -15.07 21.61
N GLY A 399 28.21 -15.80 20.58
CA GLY A 399 27.46 -16.94 20.04
C GLY A 399 26.06 -16.54 19.59
N ASP A 400 25.02 -17.12 20.19
CA ASP A 400 23.60 -16.79 19.96
C ASP A 400 23.07 -15.64 20.82
N LEU A 401 23.85 -15.18 21.80
CA LEU A 401 23.54 -14.01 22.61
C LEU A 401 24.26 -12.78 22.04
N ALA A 402 23.70 -11.60 22.30
CA ALA A 402 24.35 -10.34 22.01
C ALA A 402 23.95 -9.31 23.07
N SER A 403 24.92 -8.51 23.52
CA SER A 403 24.72 -7.39 24.44
C SER A 403 24.74 -6.09 23.64
N VAL A 404 23.72 -5.25 23.80
CA VAL A 404 23.61 -3.95 23.11
C VAL A 404 23.57 -2.83 24.15
N ALA A 405 24.57 -1.96 24.14
CA ALA A 405 24.57 -0.74 24.95
C ALA A 405 23.71 0.33 24.26
N SER A 406 22.71 0.89 24.95
CA SER A 406 21.86 1.96 24.41
C SER A 406 21.51 2.94 25.52
N GLY A 407 22.16 4.10 25.53
CA GLY A 407 22.13 5.01 26.68
C GLY A 407 22.78 4.34 27.89
N ASP A 408 22.20 4.53 29.08
CA ASP A 408 22.73 3.97 30.33
C ASP A 408 22.36 2.49 30.58
N HIS A 409 21.69 1.86 29.62
CA HIS A 409 21.17 0.50 29.75
C HIS A 409 21.85 -0.47 28.79
N ARG A 410 21.97 -1.73 29.21
CA ARG A 410 22.40 -2.85 28.35
C ARG A 410 21.23 -3.80 28.14
N TYR A 411 20.96 -4.11 26.87
CA TYR A 411 19.89 -5.02 26.48
C TYR A 411 20.48 -6.32 25.95
N GLN A 412 19.84 -7.43 26.27
CA GLN A 412 20.21 -8.75 25.76
C GLN A 412 19.34 -9.09 24.56
N VAL A 413 19.98 -9.53 23.47
CA VAL A 413 19.32 -10.02 22.26
C VAL A 413 19.72 -11.47 22.06
N ARG A 414 18.74 -12.36 21.96
CA ARG A 414 18.96 -13.80 21.75
C ARG A 414 18.44 -14.23 20.41
N ARG A 415 19.28 -14.96 19.65
CA ARG A 415 18.92 -15.66 18.42
C ARG A 415 18.40 -17.06 18.75
N SER A 416 17.27 -17.43 18.17
CA SER A 416 16.79 -18.82 18.20
C SER A 416 17.45 -19.64 17.08
N SER A 417 17.37 -20.98 17.18
CA SER A 417 17.85 -21.89 16.14
C SER A 417 17.27 -21.58 14.74
N GLY A 418 16.04 -21.06 14.67
CA GLY A 418 15.39 -20.61 13.44
C GLY A 418 15.78 -19.19 12.97
N GLY A 419 16.74 -18.54 13.61
CA GLY A 419 17.21 -17.19 13.23
C GLY A 419 16.34 -16.02 13.72
N ALA A 420 15.24 -16.29 14.40
CA ALA A 420 14.42 -15.24 15.01
C ALA A 420 15.18 -14.60 16.18
N LEU A 421 15.05 -13.28 16.32
CA LEU A 421 15.67 -12.53 17.41
C LEU A 421 14.63 -12.15 18.45
N SER A 422 15.00 -12.27 19.72
CA SER A 422 14.26 -11.79 20.88
C SER A 422 15.09 -10.77 21.66
N CYS A 423 14.46 -9.85 22.37
CA CYS A 423 15.18 -8.79 23.08
C CYS A 423 14.59 -8.53 24.48
N THR A 424 15.39 -8.03 25.41
CA THR A 424 14.91 -7.66 26.76
C THR A 424 14.34 -6.25 26.87
N CYS A 425 14.21 -5.50 25.77
CA CYS A 425 13.68 -4.14 25.82
C CYS A 425 12.13 -4.09 25.90
N GLN A 426 11.61 -2.94 26.35
CA GLN A 426 10.16 -2.72 26.49
C GLN A 426 9.38 -2.99 25.21
N TRP A 427 9.90 -2.56 24.04
CA TRP A 427 9.26 -2.83 22.75
C TRP A 427 9.03 -4.32 22.50
N TRP A 428 10.01 -5.16 22.85
CA TRP A 428 9.85 -6.61 22.72
C TRP A 428 8.89 -7.16 23.76
N ALA A 429 8.91 -6.66 24.99
CA ALA A 429 7.96 -7.05 26.03
C ALA A 429 6.51 -6.83 25.58
N ASP A 430 6.22 -5.66 24.99
CA ASP A 430 4.90 -5.25 24.53
C ASP A 430 4.44 -6.01 23.28
N TYR A 431 5.34 -6.16 22.29
CA TYR A 431 4.96 -6.60 20.95
C TYR A 431 5.47 -7.97 20.54
N ARG A 432 6.56 -8.47 21.12
CA ARG A 432 7.18 -9.78 20.81
C ARG A 432 7.33 -10.03 19.30
N GLY A 433 7.79 -9.02 18.55
CA GLY A 433 7.97 -9.07 17.10
C GLY A 433 6.73 -8.78 16.25
N ARG A 434 5.51 -8.77 16.83
CA ARG A 434 4.25 -8.52 16.11
C ARG A 434 4.10 -7.10 15.53
N ARG A 435 5.05 -6.21 15.80
CA ARG A 435 5.12 -4.84 15.30
C ARG A 435 6.51 -4.53 14.75
N GLY A 436 7.11 -5.53 14.10
CA GLY A 436 8.47 -5.45 13.60
C GLY A 436 9.53 -5.43 14.70
N PRO A 437 10.81 -5.58 14.33
CA PRO A 437 11.92 -5.66 15.27
C PRO A 437 12.13 -4.34 16.04
N CYS A 438 12.69 -4.45 17.25
CA CYS A 438 13.18 -3.28 17.97
C CYS A 438 14.53 -2.82 17.39
N LYS A 439 14.96 -1.59 17.72
CA LYS A 439 16.26 -1.06 17.28
C LYS A 439 17.46 -1.95 17.67
N HIS A 440 17.41 -2.62 18.83
CA HIS A 440 18.49 -3.49 19.29
C HIS A 440 18.59 -4.78 18.48
N ALA A 441 17.45 -5.42 18.18
CA ALA A 441 17.42 -6.62 17.34
C ALA A 441 17.90 -6.30 15.91
N LEU A 442 17.48 -5.16 15.37
CA LEU A 442 17.98 -4.65 14.08
C LEU A 442 19.49 -4.42 14.10
N ALA A 443 20.02 -3.72 15.11
CA ALA A 443 21.46 -3.45 15.23
C ALA A 443 22.29 -4.74 15.31
N VAL A 444 21.83 -5.74 16.08
CA VAL A 444 22.47 -7.06 16.16
C VAL A 444 22.46 -7.77 14.82
N ARG A 445 21.36 -7.67 14.07
CA ARG A 445 21.25 -8.28 12.74
C ARG A 445 22.19 -7.63 11.73
N MET A 446 22.26 -6.30 11.69
CA MET A 446 23.20 -5.54 10.86
C MET A 446 24.65 -5.94 11.20
N THR A 447 25.01 -5.93 12.49
CA THR A 447 26.37 -6.27 12.95
C THR A 447 26.77 -7.69 12.55
N ARG A 448 25.89 -8.68 12.76
CA ARG A 448 26.17 -10.09 12.39
C ARG A 448 26.37 -10.26 10.89
N ARG A 449 25.60 -9.56 10.06
CA ARG A 449 25.75 -9.59 8.59
C ARG A 449 27.10 -9.00 8.18
N GLY A 450 27.47 -7.84 8.72
CA GLY A 450 28.78 -7.23 8.48
C GLY A 450 29.96 -8.14 8.87
N THR A 451 29.88 -8.84 10.00
CA THR A 451 30.90 -9.84 10.39
C THR A 451 30.99 -11.02 9.41
N THR A 452 29.86 -11.45 8.86
CA THR A 452 29.80 -12.58 7.92
C THR A 452 30.43 -12.20 6.56
N VAL A 453 30.20 -10.99 6.08
CA VAL A 453 30.80 -10.46 4.83
C VAL A 453 32.32 -10.29 4.98
N ALA A 454 32.79 -9.79 6.13
CA ALA A 454 34.23 -9.66 6.41
C ALA A 454 34.95 -11.02 6.56
N GLY A 455 34.23 -12.06 6.99
CA GLY A 455 34.78 -13.43 7.12
C GLY A 455 34.79 -14.25 5.83
N GLY A 456 34.02 -13.86 4.80
CA GLY A 456 33.91 -14.56 3.52
C GLY A 456 34.88 -14.07 2.42
N ALA A 457 35.66 -13.03 2.69
CA ALA A 457 36.65 -12.46 1.76
C ALA A 457 38.10 -12.93 2.04
N ARG A 458 38.28 -14.18 2.49
CA ARG A 458 39.60 -14.79 2.72
C ARG A 458 39.86 -15.96 1.81
#